data_AF-A0A973Q2D5-F1
#
_entry.id   AF-A0A973Q2D5-F1
#
_cell.length_a   1.000
_cell.length_b   1.000
_cell.length_c   1.000
_cell.angle_alpha   90.00
_cell.angle_beta   90.00
_cell.angle_gamma   90.00
#
_symmetry.space_group_name_H-M   'P 1'
#
loop_
_entity.id
_entity.type
_entity.pdbx_description
1 polymer ?
#
loop_
_entity_poly.entity_id
_entity_poly.type
_entity_poly.pdbx_seq_one_letter_code
_entity_poly.pdbx_strand_id
1 'polypeptide(L)'
;MTDTEPSSVYPKITAPWSSEQVDALNAFQARTDFHPFTCPNDHHSEAVSLTAHEDGWHCPAEGCTYRQQWAHAFMADRYCGCGSSTPLVSIDQNGRHRHQGYWQPDDEEPGGML
;
A
#
# COMPACT_ATOMS: atom_id res chain seq x y z
N MET A 1 -32.72 -12.71 -7.97
CA MET A 1 -32.33 -11.30 -7.79
C MET A 1 -31.63 -11.23 -6.46
N THR A 2 -30.31 -11.39 -6.44
CA THR A 2 -29.50 -11.18 -5.23
C THR A 2 -28.75 -9.89 -5.46
N ASP A 3 -29.30 -8.79 -4.95
CA ASP A 3 -28.59 -7.53 -4.76
C ASP A 3 -27.51 -7.78 -3.71
N THR A 4 -26.32 -8.17 -4.17
CA THR A 4 -25.11 -8.07 -3.36
C THR A 4 -24.67 -6.62 -3.45
N GLU A 5 -25.21 -5.79 -2.57
CA GLU A 5 -24.70 -4.43 -2.38
C GLU A 5 -23.20 -4.52 -2.04
N PRO A 6 -22.30 -3.82 -2.74
CA PRO A 6 -20.89 -3.81 -2.38
C PRO A 6 -20.73 -3.01 -1.09
N SER A 7 -20.85 -3.71 0.04
CA SER A 7 -20.48 -3.24 1.37
C SER A 7 -19.04 -2.70 1.33
N SER A 8 -18.91 -1.37 1.24
CA SER A 8 -17.66 -0.60 1.19
C SER A 8 -16.81 -0.84 -0.07
N VAL A 9 -16.89 0.10 -1.03
CA VAL A 9 -16.12 0.11 -2.29
C VAL A 9 -14.60 0.01 -2.08
N TYR A 10 -14.11 0.33 -0.88
CA TYR A 10 -12.71 0.20 -0.50
C TYR A 10 -12.53 -0.88 0.58
N PRO A 11 -11.93 -2.04 0.24
CA PRO A 11 -11.64 -3.08 1.21
C PRO A 11 -10.64 -2.59 2.26
N LYS A 12 -10.78 -3.10 3.48
CA LYS A 12 -9.86 -2.86 4.59
C LYS A 12 -8.95 -4.07 4.76
N ILE A 13 -7.70 -3.82 5.15
CA ILE A 13 -6.77 -4.84 5.65
C ILE A 13 -6.55 -4.65 7.14
N THR A 14 -6.13 -5.72 7.82
CA THR A 14 -5.80 -5.69 9.25
C THR A 14 -4.38 -6.18 9.50
N ALA A 15 -3.75 -5.70 10.57
CA ALA A 15 -2.45 -6.20 11.03
C ALA A 15 -2.53 -7.70 11.42
N PRO A 16 -1.43 -8.48 11.35
CA PRO A 16 -0.07 -8.03 11.07
C PRO A 16 0.16 -7.66 9.60
N TRP A 17 0.93 -6.59 9.38
CA TRP A 17 1.33 -6.12 8.04
C TRP A 17 2.76 -6.56 7.72
N SER A 18 3.03 -6.87 6.45
CA SER A 18 4.40 -7.09 5.99
C SER A 18 5.20 -5.79 6.03
N SER A 19 6.53 -5.90 6.05
CA SER A 19 7.43 -4.74 5.93
C SER A 19 7.12 -3.90 4.69
N GLU A 20 6.82 -4.55 3.56
CA GLU A 20 6.43 -3.87 2.32
C GLU A 20 5.13 -3.08 2.47
N GLN A 21 4.14 -3.63 3.18
CA GLN A 21 2.89 -2.93 3.49
C GLN A 21 3.12 -1.77 4.45
N VAL A 22 3.93 -1.95 5.49
CA VAL A 22 4.30 -0.88 6.44
C VAL A 22 4.91 0.31 5.71
N ASP A 23 5.88 0.04 4.84
CA ASP A 23 6.52 1.08 4.06
C ASP A 23 5.53 1.74 3.07
N ALA A 24 4.60 0.98 2.48
CA ALA A 24 3.56 1.49 1.57
C ALA A 24 2.64 2.48 2.27
N LEU A 25 2.15 2.06 3.44
CA LEU A 25 1.26 2.82 4.29
C LEU A 25 1.90 4.13 4.75
N ASN A 26 3.16 4.07 5.19
CA ASN A 26 3.92 5.25 5.59
C ASN A 26 4.20 6.19 4.40
N ALA A 27 4.56 5.65 3.23
CA ALA A 27 4.74 6.44 2.02
C ALA A 27 3.44 7.11 1.55
N PHE A 28 2.30 6.42 1.66
CA PHE A 28 1.00 6.97 1.28
C PHE A 28 0.61 8.14 2.18
N GLN A 29 0.80 8.04 3.49
CA GLN A 29 0.47 9.14 4.42
C GLN A 29 1.40 10.35 4.32
N ALA A 30 2.62 10.18 3.80
CA ALA A 30 3.50 11.30 3.52
C ALA A 30 3.01 12.18 2.35
N ARG A 31 2.02 11.71 1.58
CA ARG A 31 1.40 12.51 0.51
C ARG A 31 0.42 13.52 1.10
N THR A 32 0.31 14.68 0.45
CA THR A 32 -0.55 15.79 0.89
C THR A 32 -1.92 15.83 0.20
N ASP A 33 -2.19 14.89 -0.73
CA ASP A 33 -3.42 14.82 -1.52
C ASP A 33 -4.49 13.89 -0.91
N PHE A 34 -4.23 13.27 0.23
CA PHE A 34 -5.17 12.41 0.96
C PHE A 34 -5.22 12.76 2.45
N HIS A 35 -6.35 12.44 3.09
CA HIS A 35 -6.48 12.57 4.54
C HIS A 35 -5.72 11.42 5.23
N PRO A 36 -4.73 11.73 6.10
CA PRO A 36 -4.00 10.71 6.83
C PRO A 36 -4.86 10.08 7.93
N PHE A 37 -4.46 8.89 8.40
CA PHE A 37 -4.92 8.39 9.68
C PHE A 37 -4.27 9.20 10.79
N THR A 38 -5.09 9.76 11.68
CA THR A 38 -4.64 10.60 12.78
C THR A 38 -5.04 10.01 14.13
N CYS A 39 -4.27 10.37 15.16
CA CYS A 39 -4.59 10.03 16.54
C CYS A 39 -5.83 10.81 17.00
N PRO A 40 -6.83 10.16 17.63
CA PRO A 40 -8.01 10.85 18.15
C PRO A 40 -7.77 11.53 19.51
N ASN A 41 -6.64 11.25 20.16
CA ASN A 41 -6.30 11.87 21.44
C ASN A 41 -5.84 13.32 21.24
N ASP A 42 -6.17 14.18 22.20
CA ASP A 42 -5.65 15.55 22.22
C ASP A 42 -4.16 15.55 22.53
N HIS A 43 -3.38 16.20 21.66
CA HIS A 43 -1.93 16.36 21.79
C HIS A 43 -1.52 17.81 22.01
N HIS A 44 -2.47 18.70 22.35
CA HIS A 44 -2.25 20.14 22.56
C HIS A 44 -1.64 20.89 21.35
N SER A 45 -1.50 20.20 20.22
CA SER A 45 -0.98 20.68 18.94
C SER A 45 -1.81 20.07 17.81
N GLU A 46 -1.45 20.37 16.56
CA GLU A 46 -2.14 19.90 15.36
C GLU A 46 -2.35 18.36 15.34
N ALA A 47 -3.31 17.90 14.53
CA ALA A 47 -3.63 16.48 14.43
C ALA A 47 -2.38 15.64 14.11
N VAL A 48 -2.05 14.71 15.01
CA VAL A 48 -0.86 13.86 14.88
C VAL A 48 -1.16 12.69 13.95
N SER A 49 -0.46 12.60 12.82
CA SER A 49 -0.52 11.44 11.92
C SER A 49 0.04 10.18 12.59
N LEU A 50 -0.63 9.05 12.40
CA LEU A 50 -0.16 7.76 12.91
C LEU A 50 1.02 7.25 12.07
N THR A 51 1.87 6.40 12.63
CA THR A 51 2.96 5.72 11.92
C THR A 51 2.64 4.24 11.80
N ALA A 52 2.78 3.65 10.62
CA ALA A 52 2.55 2.22 10.42
C ALA A 52 3.71 1.40 11.01
N HIS A 53 3.36 0.32 11.69
CA HIS A 53 4.23 -0.75 12.17
C HIS A 53 3.61 -2.10 11.80
N GLU A 54 4.37 -3.19 11.91
CA GLU A 54 3.89 -4.53 11.59
C GLU A 54 2.65 -4.93 12.40
N ASP A 55 2.48 -4.40 13.61
CA ASP A 55 1.36 -4.66 14.52
C ASP A 55 0.25 -3.57 14.48
N GLY A 56 0.35 -2.58 13.60
CA GLY A 56 -0.69 -1.59 13.34
C GLY A 56 -0.19 -0.14 13.26
N TRP A 57 -1.13 0.80 13.24
CA TRP A 57 -0.89 2.24 13.32
C TRP A 57 -0.62 2.67 14.75
N HIS A 58 0.49 3.35 15.00
CA HIS A 58 0.88 3.88 16.31
C HIS A 58 0.88 5.39 16.33
N CYS A 59 0.46 5.98 17.44
CA CYS A 59 0.70 7.40 17.69
C CYS A 59 2.18 7.62 18.01
N PRO A 60 2.89 8.54 17.32
CA PRO A 60 4.29 8.86 17.63
C PRO A 60 4.45 9.78 18.84
N ALA A 61 3.36 10.34 19.38
CA ALA A 61 3.43 11.25 20.52
C ALA A 61 3.87 10.50 21.79
N GLU A 62 4.84 11.08 22.51
CA GLU A 62 5.38 10.48 23.74
C GLU A 62 4.27 10.24 24.78
N GLY A 63 4.25 9.04 25.36
CA GLY A 63 3.25 8.64 26.35
C GLY A 63 1.86 8.28 25.78
N CYS A 64 1.63 8.42 24.46
CA CYS A 64 0.39 8.01 23.84
C CYS A 64 0.44 6.54 23.41
N THR A 65 -0.49 5.73 23.90
CA THR A 65 -0.57 4.29 23.59
C THR A 65 -1.67 3.96 22.59
N TYR A 66 -2.23 4.96 21.89
CA TYR A 66 -3.29 4.74 20.92
C TYR A 66 -2.79 3.90 19.73
N ARG A 67 -3.60 2.90 19.36
CA ARG A 67 -3.32 1.97 18.27
C ARG A 67 -4.55 1.74 17.42
N GLN A 68 -4.35 1.58 16.11
CA GLN A 68 -5.39 1.16 15.18
C GLN A 68 -4.86 0.03 14.29
N GLN A 69 -5.62 -1.06 14.17
CA GLN A 69 -5.14 -2.28 13.50
C GLN A 69 -5.62 -2.43 12.06
N TRP A 70 -6.25 -1.42 11.46
CA TRP A 70 -6.79 -1.49 10.11
C TRP A 70 -6.32 -0.34 9.23
N ALA A 71 -6.21 -0.59 7.92
CA ALA A 71 -5.94 0.41 6.90
C ALA A 71 -6.80 0.12 5.66
N HIS A 72 -6.95 1.10 4.76
CA HIS A 72 -7.54 0.84 3.45
C HIS A 72 -6.55 0.08 2.57
N ALA A 73 -7.00 -1.00 1.92
CA ALA A 73 -6.13 -1.89 1.15
C ALA A 73 -5.33 -1.15 0.06
N PHE A 74 -5.94 -0.17 -0.61
CA PHE A 74 -5.30 0.61 -1.67
C PHE A 74 -4.12 1.47 -1.17
N MET A 75 -4.02 1.74 0.13
CA MET A 75 -2.89 2.47 0.71
C MET A 75 -1.68 1.55 0.94
N ALA A 76 -1.94 0.27 1.14
CA ALA A 76 -0.91 -0.75 1.38
C ALA A 76 -0.47 -1.44 0.09
N ASP A 77 -1.23 -1.26 -1.00
CA ASP A 77 -0.87 -1.73 -2.32
C ASP A 77 0.27 -0.85 -2.82
N ARG A 78 1.50 -1.32 -2.64
CA ARG A 78 2.57 -0.84 -3.49
C ARG A 78 2.22 -1.35 -4.87
N TYR A 79 2.21 -0.46 -5.85
CA TYR A 79 2.53 -0.85 -7.22
C TYR A 79 3.97 -1.38 -7.25
N CYS A 80 4.26 -2.46 -6.53
CA CYS A 80 5.45 -3.23 -6.71
C CYS A 80 5.27 -3.91 -8.05
N GLY A 81 6.06 -3.45 -9.04
CA GLY A 81 6.28 -4.11 -10.33
C GLY A 81 6.91 -5.50 -10.22
N CYS A 82 6.58 -6.25 -9.17
CA CYS A 82 6.77 -7.68 -9.02
C CYS A 82 5.44 -8.30 -8.53
N GLY A 83 4.41 -8.21 -9.37
CA GLY A 83 3.38 -9.23 -9.57
C GLY A 83 2.77 -9.96 -8.36
N SER A 84 2.22 -9.27 -7.37
CA SER A 84 1.19 -9.89 -6.52
C SER A 84 0.12 -8.93 -5.99
N SER A 85 -0.44 -8.11 -6.87
CA SER A 85 -1.90 -7.96 -6.81
C SER A 85 -2.47 -9.35 -7.10
N THR A 86 -3.20 -9.94 -6.16
CA THR A 86 -3.99 -11.15 -6.42
C THR A 86 -4.66 -11.03 -7.79
N PRO A 87 -4.56 -12.03 -8.67
CA PRO A 87 -5.26 -11.99 -9.94
C PRO A 87 -6.76 -11.95 -9.62
N LEU A 88 -7.45 -10.89 -10.02
CA LEU A 88 -8.80 -11.10 -10.50
C LEU A 88 -8.64 -12.11 -11.63
N VAL A 89 -9.09 -13.34 -11.40
CA VAL A 89 -9.08 -14.41 -12.41
C VAL A 89 -9.69 -13.84 -13.69
N SER A 90 -8.82 -13.47 -14.63
CA SER A 90 -9.17 -13.15 -16.00
C SER A 90 -8.47 -14.19 -16.85
N ILE A 91 -9.09 -15.36 -16.87
CA ILE A 91 -8.91 -16.30 -17.98
C ILE A 91 -9.48 -15.56 -19.18
N ASP A 92 -8.68 -15.29 -20.21
CA ASP A 92 -9.29 -15.03 -21.51
C ASP A 92 -10.08 -16.27 -21.95
N GLN A 93 -11.09 -16.11 -22.80
CA GLN A 93 -12.00 -17.21 -23.18
C GLN A 93 -11.30 -18.38 -23.90
N ASN A 94 -9.99 -18.32 -24.16
CA ASN A 94 -9.24 -19.29 -24.95
C ASN A 94 -7.94 -19.81 -24.31
N GLY A 95 -7.61 -19.46 -23.06
CA GLY A 95 -6.60 -20.15 -22.25
C GLY A 95 -5.20 -20.27 -22.85
N ARG A 96 -4.70 -19.25 -23.58
CA ARG A 96 -3.34 -19.27 -24.15
C ARG A 96 -2.47 -18.13 -23.61
N HIS A 97 -1.42 -18.50 -22.89
CA HIS A 97 -0.35 -17.58 -22.49
C HIS A 97 0.36 -17.03 -23.74
N ARG A 98 0.29 -15.70 -23.95
CA ARG A 98 1.23 -14.99 -24.83
C ARG A 98 2.37 -14.44 -23.99
N HIS A 99 3.59 -14.90 -24.29
CA HIS A 99 4.80 -14.17 -23.92
C HIS A 99 4.86 -12.89 -24.76
N GLN A 100 4.73 -11.73 -24.13
CA GLN A 100 5.15 -10.46 -24.73
C GLN A 100 6.38 -9.97 -23.98
N GLY A 101 7.39 -9.60 -24.76
CA GLY A 101 8.76 -9.34 -24.31
C GLY A 101 8.88 -8.17 -23.33
N TYR A 102 9.91 -8.25 -22.51
CA TYR A 102 10.31 -7.22 -21.57
C TYR A 102 10.95 -6.03 -22.29
N TRP A 103 10.64 -4.83 -21.80
CA TRP A 103 11.32 -3.58 -22.12
C TRP A 103 12.79 -3.69 -21.67
N GLN A 104 13.74 -3.56 -22.61
CA GLN A 104 15.17 -3.46 -22.31
C GLN A 104 15.52 -1.98 -22.12
N PRO A 105 16.07 -1.55 -20.96
CA PRO A 105 16.84 -0.32 -20.93
C PRO A 105 18.13 -0.55 -21.73
N ASP A 106 18.44 0.35 -22.67
CA ASP A 106 19.68 0.30 -23.46
C ASP A 106 20.91 0.27 -22.52
N ASP A 107 21.59 -0.88 -22.50
CA ASP A 107 22.91 -1.08 -21.92
C ASP A 107 23.96 -0.36 -22.77
N GLU A 108 24.85 0.34 -22.06
CA GLU A 108 26.29 0.48 -22.36
C GLU A 108 26.70 1.22 -23.66
N GLU A 109 27.07 2.49 -23.50
CA GLU A 109 28.10 3.11 -24.36
C GLU A 109 29.49 2.54 -23.98
N PRO A 110 30.28 2.02 -24.95
CA PRO A 110 31.62 1.50 -24.69
C PRO A 110 32.70 2.57 -24.88
N GLY A 111 33.68 2.60 -23.98
CA GLY A 111 34.95 3.31 -24.16
C GLY A 111 35.68 3.47 -22.83
N GLY A 112 36.57 2.59 -22.39
CA GLY A 112 37.65 2.00 -23.16
C GLY A 112 38.87 2.93 -23.09
N MET A 113 39.75 2.66 -22.13
CA MET A 113 41.10 3.23 -21.99
C MET A 113 41.84 3.32 -23.32
N LEU A 114 42.53 4.45 -23.54
CA LEU A 114 43.99 4.55 -23.69
C LEU A 114 44.43 6.01 -23.46
#